data_AF-A0A2S9GC01-F1
#
_entry.id   AF-A0A2S9GC01-F1
#
_cell.length_a   1.000
_cell.length_b   1.000
_cell.length_c   1.000
_cell.angle_alpha   90.00
_cell.angle_beta   90.00
_cell.angle_gamma   90.00
#
_symmetry.space_group_name_H-M   'P 1'
#
loop_
_entity.id
_entity.type
_entity.pdbx_description
1 polymer ?
#
loop_
_entity_poly.entity_id
_entity_poly.type
_entity_poly.pdbx_seq_one_letter_code
_entity_poly.pdbx_strand_id
1 'polypeptide(L)'
;RASAQTRDMNPIYTGKDVSYIDTKQANRAAENAVLEAEQFSVVAALLTGATYPEAALAKAWVQLAYGAHHDAITGSESDQVYLDL
;
A
#
# COMPACT_ATOMS: atom_id res chain seq x y z
N ARG A 1 -1.94 -6.40 34.85
CA ARG A 1 -1.81 -5.17 34.04
C ARG A 1 -0.69 -5.41 33.04
N ALA A 2 -0.88 -5.09 31.75
CA ALA A 2 0.22 -5.15 30.79
C ALA A 2 1.31 -4.17 31.22
N SER A 3 2.58 -4.61 31.23
CA SER A 3 3.73 -3.74 31.46
C SER A 3 4.01 -2.94 30.19
N ALA A 4 4.59 -1.74 30.31
CA ALA A 4 5.07 -1.00 29.15
C ALA A 4 6.09 -1.87 28.39
N GLN A 5 5.91 -2.02 27.08
CA GLN A 5 6.80 -2.77 26.19
C GLN A 5 7.34 -1.86 25.10
N THR A 6 8.62 -2.03 24.79
CA THR A 6 9.34 -1.31 23.72
C THR A 6 9.75 -2.23 22.57
N ARG A 7 9.53 -3.54 22.72
CA ARG A 7 9.91 -4.57 21.74
C ARG A 7 8.74 -4.86 20.80
N ASP A 8 9.08 -5.28 19.59
CA ASP A 8 8.11 -5.91 18.70
C ASP A 8 7.50 -7.14 19.40
N MET A 9 6.20 -7.33 19.22
CA MET A 9 5.44 -8.46 19.74
C MET A 9 5.51 -9.69 18.81
N ASN A 10 6.08 -9.56 17.62
CA ASN A 10 6.32 -10.66 16.69
C ASN A 10 7.35 -11.68 17.23
N PRO A 11 7.26 -12.96 16.82
CA PRO A 11 6.33 -13.49 15.81
C PRO A 11 4.95 -13.88 16.38
N ILE A 12 3.88 -13.38 15.74
CA ILE A 12 2.49 -13.84 15.95
C ILE A 12 1.84 -13.94 14.56
N TYR A 13 1.10 -15.03 14.30
CA TYR A 13 0.41 -15.28 13.01
C TYR A 13 1.32 -15.26 11.78
N THR A 14 2.45 -15.98 11.78
CA THR A 14 3.46 -15.96 10.71
C THR A 14 2.96 -16.37 9.32
N GLY A 15 1.79 -17.04 9.23
CA GLY A 15 1.15 -17.30 7.94
C GLY A 15 0.84 -16.02 7.16
N LYS A 16 0.54 -14.92 7.87
CA LYS A 16 0.25 -13.61 7.27
C LYS A 16 1.40 -13.07 6.41
N ASP A 17 2.64 -13.52 6.68
CA ASP A 17 3.82 -13.02 6.00
C ASP A 17 3.95 -13.64 4.59
N VAL A 18 3.23 -14.72 4.28
CA VAL A 18 3.34 -15.47 3.02
C VAL A 18 2.03 -15.69 2.27
N SER A 19 0.86 -15.64 2.93
CA SER A 19 -0.45 -15.75 2.25
C SER A 19 -0.61 -14.67 1.18
N TYR A 20 -1.21 -15.01 0.02
CA TYR A 20 -1.39 -14.10 -1.13
C TYR A 20 -0.16 -13.19 -1.39
N ILE A 21 0.98 -13.84 -1.65
CA ILE A 21 2.29 -13.17 -1.80
C ILE A 21 2.32 -12.17 -2.97
N ASP A 22 1.54 -12.46 -4.01
CA ASP A 22 1.35 -11.59 -5.17
C ASP A 22 0.67 -10.27 -4.78
N THR A 23 -0.36 -10.28 -3.94
CA THR A 23 -0.97 -9.05 -3.39
C THR A 23 0.06 -8.18 -2.67
N LYS A 24 0.94 -8.80 -1.86
CA LYS A 24 2.02 -8.08 -1.14
C LYS A 24 3.04 -7.48 -2.12
N GLN A 25 3.43 -8.23 -3.15
CA GLN A 25 4.35 -7.76 -4.19
C GLN A 25 3.73 -6.65 -5.03
N ALA A 26 2.45 -6.78 -5.40
CA ALA A 26 1.70 -5.78 -6.14
C ALA A 26 1.56 -4.48 -5.32
N ASN A 27 1.22 -4.57 -4.03
CA ASN A 27 1.14 -3.41 -3.14
C ASN A 27 2.48 -2.68 -3.07
N ARG A 28 3.60 -3.41 -2.93
CA ARG A 28 4.94 -2.80 -2.93
C ARG A 28 5.31 -2.16 -4.27
N ALA A 29 4.98 -2.80 -5.38
CA ALA A 29 5.20 -2.23 -6.69
C ALA A 29 4.38 -0.94 -6.89
N ALA A 30 3.13 -0.94 -6.43
CA ALA A 30 2.25 0.22 -6.48
C ALA A 30 2.73 1.36 -5.57
N GLU A 31 3.23 1.07 -4.35
CA GLU A 31 3.85 2.09 -3.47
C GLU A 31 4.96 2.85 -4.19
N ASN A 32 5.88 2.11 -4.84
CA ASN A 32 6.97 2.72 -5.59
C ASN A 32 6.46 3.53 -6.78
N ALA A 33 5.54 2.96 -7.57
CA ALA A 33 5.00 3.63 -8.75
C ALA A 33 4.26 4.93 -8.41
N VAL A 34 3.46 4.94 -7.34
CA VAL A 34 2.74 6.14 -6.89
C VAL A 34 3.71 7.20 -6.39
N LEU A 35 4.73 6.81 -5.61
CA LEU A 35 5.76 7.73 -5.13
C LEU A 35 6.55 8.36 -6.30
N GLU A 36 7.01 7.53 -7.25
CA GLU A 36 7.73 8.00 -8.43
C GLU A 36 6.86 8.91 -9.31
N ALA A 37 5.60 8.54 -9.53
CA ALA A 37 4.66 9.32 -10.32
C ALA A 37 4.39 10.69 -9.69
N GLU A 38 4.20 10.76 -8.37
CA GLU A 38 4.00 12.01 -7.64
C GLU A 38 5.23 12.92 -7.73
N GLN A 39 6.42 12.37 -7.47
CA GLN A 39 7.68 13.11 -7.58
C GLN A 39 7.89 13.67 -8.99
N PHE A 40 7.71 12.84 -10.01
CA PHE A 40 7.85 13.26 -11.40
C PHE A 40 6.82 14.32 -11.79
N SER A 41 5.56 14.16 -11.32
CA SER A 41 4.49 15.13 -11.57
C SER A 41 4.82 16.50 -10.99
N VAL A 42 5.39 16.55 -9.79
CA VAL A 42 5.84 17.81 -9.17
C VAL A 42 6.96 18.45 -9.99
N VAL A 43 7.98 17.69 -10.39
CA VAL A 43 9.09 18.19 -11.21
C VAL A 43 8.58 18.70 -12.57
N ALA A 44 7.72 17.95 -13.25
CA ALA A 44 7.14 18.33 -14.53
C ALA A 44 6.31 19.61 -14.40
N ALA A 45 5.47 19.72 -13.37
CA ALA A 45 4.68 20.92 -13.11
C ALA A 45 5.56 22.16 -12.92
N LEU A 46 6.64 22.06 -12.13
CA LEU A 46 7.55 23.18 -11.86
C LEU A 46 8.38 23.60 -13.07
N LEU A 47 8.85 22.63 -13.88
CA LEU A 47 9.73 22.93 -15.01
C LEU A 47 8.98 23.32 -16.29
N THR A 48 7.76 22.84 -16.47
CA THR A 48 7.04 22.95 -17.75
C THR A 48 5.67 23.61 -17.64
N GLY A 49 5.14 23.80 -16.42
CA GLY A 49 3.76 24.24 -16.21
C GLY A 49 2.71 23.17 -16.50
N ALA A 50 3.12 21.90 -16.69
CA ALA A 50 2.19 20.78 -16.82
C ALA A 50 1.24 20.70 -15.61
N THR A 51 -0.02 20.37 -15.85
CA THR A 51 -1.01 20.24 -14.78
C THR A 51 -0.68 19.05 -13.90
N TYR A 52 -0.63 19.27 -12.59
CA TYR A 52 -0.48 18.20 -11.60
C TYR A 52 -1.70 17.26 -11.64
N PRO A 53 -1.52 15.93 -11.79
CA PRO A 53 -2.62 14.98 -11.95
C PRO A 53 -3.27 14.61 -10.60
N GLU A 54 -3.79 15.61 -9.89
CA GLU A 54 -4.29 15.49 -8.51
C GLU A 54 -5.30 14.35 -8.34
N ALA A 55 -6.35 14.30 -9.17
CA ALA A 55 -7.40 13.29 -9.04
C ALA A 55 -6.88 11.85 -9.24
N ALA A 56 -5.92 11.66 -10.15
CA ALA A 56 -5.34 10.34 -10.42
C ALA A 56 -4.45 9.87 -9.26
N LEU A 57 -3.60 10.77 -8.75
CA LEU A 57 -2.73 10.48 -7.60
C LEU A 57 -3.55 10.26 -6.32
N ALA A 58 -4.58 11.08 -6.08
CA ALA A 58 -5.49 10.89 -4.95
C ALA A 58 -6.17 9.51 -5.00
N LYS A 59 -6.66 9.09 -6.17
CA LYS A 59 -7.23 7.75 -6.35
C LYS A 59 -6.19 6.67 -6.05
N ALA A 60 -4.97 6.80 -6.55
CA ALA A 60 -3.92 5.79 -6.36
C ALA A 60 -3.51 5.65 -4.88
N TRP A 61 -3.36 6.78 -4.17
CA TRP A 61 -3.09 6.79 -2.74
C TRP A 61 -4.21 6.16 -1.91
N VAL A 62 -5.48 6.44 -2.25
CA VAL A 62 -6.62 5.81 -1.58
C VAL A 62 -6.63 4.30 -1.81
N GLN A 63 -6.29 3.83 -3.03
CA GLN A 63 -6.20 2.41 -3.31
C GLN A 63 -5.05 1.73 -2.54
N LEU A 64 -3.88 2.37 -2.43
CA LEU A 64 -2.80 1.87 -1.56
C LEU A 64 -3.23 1.75 -0.10
N ALA A 65 -3.93 2.77 0.42
CA ALA A 65 -4.43 2.73 1.79
C ALA A 65 -5.47 1.63 2.00
N TYR A 66 -6.31 1.36 0.99
CA TYR A 66 -7.28 0.27 1.02
C TYR A 66 -6.57 -1.11 1.01
N GLY A 67 -5.59 -1.31 0.12
CA GLY A 67 -4.78 -2.53 0.07
C GLY A 67 -3.96 -2.78 1.33
N ALA A 68 -3.57 -1.73 2.05
CA ALA A 68 -2.87 -1.82 3.34
C ALA A 68 -3.79 -2.21 4.52
N HIS A 69 -5.09 -2.44 4.29
CA HIS A 69 -5.99 -2.94 5.32
C HIS A 69 -5.48 -4.27 5.90
N HIS A 70 -5.64 -4.46 7.21
CA HIS A 70 -5.01 -5.57 7.93
C HIS A 70 -5.59 -6.94 7.59
N ASP A 71 -6.74 -7.03 6.92
CA ASP A 71 -7.22 -8.27 6.33
C ASP A 71 -6.86 -8.43 4.85
N ALA A 72 -6.45 -7.35 4.15
CA ALA A 72 -6.02 -7.40 2.77
C ALA A 72 -4.50 -7.71 2.66
N ILE A 73 -3.64 -6.84 3.19
CA ILE A 73 -2.18 -7.00 3.02
C ILE A 73 -1.64 -8.26 3.72
N THR A 74 -2.32 -8.73 4.76
CA THR A 74 -1.96 -9.95 5.50
C THR A 74 -2.43 -11.22 4.78
N GLY A 75 -3.37 -11.13 3.85
CA GLY A 75 -3.91 -12.28 3.15
C GLY A 75 -4.92 -13.09 3.97
N SER A 76 -5.76 -12.43 4.79
CA SER A 76 -6.81 -13.07 5.59
C SER A 76 -8.23 -12.80 5.08
N GLU A 77 -8.36 -12.14 3.95
CA GLU A 77 -9.59 -11.92 3.20
C GLU A 77 -10.11 -13.20 2.52
N SER A 78 -11.35 -13.14 2.01
CA SER A 78 -11.91 -14.21 1.17
C SER A 78 -11.46 -14.10 -0.28
N ASP A 79 -11.51 -15.21 -1.04
CA ASP A 79 -11.17 -15.23 -2.48
C ASP A 79 -11.90 -14.16 -3.32
N GLN A 80 -13.16 -13.85 -2.99
CA GLN A 80 -13.91 -12.80 -3.70
C GLN A 80 -13.28 -11.41 -3.50
N VAL A 81 -12.80 -11.13 -2.29
CA VAL A 81 -12.14 -9.86 -1.97
C VAL A 81 -10.76 -9.81 -2.59
N TYR A 82 -10.02 -10.93 -2.59
CA TYR A 82 -8.73 -11.03 -3.27
C TYR A 82 -8.82 -10.67 -4.77
N LEU A 83 -9.91 -11.02 -5.46
CA LEU A 83 -10.11 -10.64 -6.87
C LEU A 83 -10.45 -9.15 -7.07
N ASP A 84 -10.98 -8.49 -6.04
CA ASP A 84 -11.36 -7.06 -6.08
C ASP A 84 -10.20 -6.13 -5.65
N LEU A 85 -9.16 -6.67 -5.00
CA LEU A 85 -7.95 -5.97 -4.57
C LEU A 85 -6.96 -5.74 -5.73
#